data_AF-A0A212F0N2-F1
#
_entry.id   AF-A0A212F0N2-F1
#
_cell.length_a   1.000
_cell.length_b   1.000
_cell.length_c   1.000
_cell.angle_alpha   90.00
_cell.angle_beta   90.00
_cell.angle_gamma   90.00
#
_symmetry.space_group_name_H-M   'P 1'
#
loop_
_entity.id
_entity.type
_entity.pdbx_description
1 polymer ?
#
loop_
_entity_poly.entity_id
_entity_poly.type
_entity_poly.pdbx_seq_one_letter_code
_entity_poly.pdbx_strand_id
1 'polypeptide(L)'
;MATDVKRLRNPLFNPSFIIKKIIADRNQEKDEPRLDLYLSEDLHPTLKKPSEQLEYCVLRMRYIVESLMSRYGTDVVMAGTELNRLAEASTQIYVMAAVLARASRAYCIGLRNGEFEMKIAACFVESTKDHVKKLLLEISEGEYLNMDHFRINFGKTVLDNKGQLLEKPTARVFW
;
A
#
# COMPACT_ATOMS: atom_id res chain seq x y z
N MET A 1 12.05 10.19 10.02
CA MET A 1 10.76 10.34 9.31
C MET A 1 10.14 11.72 9.48
N ALA A 2 9.72 12.16 10.69
CA ALA A 2 9.08 13.49 10.86
C ALA A 2 9.95 14.69 10.44
N THR A 3 11.25 14.65 10.74
CA THR A 3 12.24 15.64 10.29
C THR A 3 12.45 15.62 8.77
N ASP A 4 12.37 14.44 8.17
CA ASP A 4 12.60 14.22 6.75
C ASP A 4 11.43 14.72 5.92
N VAL A 5 10.19 14.51 6.39
CA VAL A 5 8.98 15.08 5.81
C VAL A 5 9.01 16.61 5.88
N LYS A 6 9.45 17.19 7.00
CA LYS A 6 9.60 18.66 7.13
C LYS A 6 10.61 19.23 6.13
N ARG A 7 11.70 18.50 5.85
CA ARG A 7 12.72 18.90 4.87
C ARG A 7 12.21 18.74 3.44
N LEU A 8 11.47 17.66 3.15
CA LEU A 8 10.82 17.42 1.86
C LEU A 8 9.84 18.52 1.47
N ARG A 9 9.01 18.98 2.41
CA ARG A 9 8.01 20.03 2.17
C ARG A 9 8.61 21.42 1.94
N ASN A 10 9.88 21.64 2.31
CA ASN A 10 10.59 22.92 2.16
C ASN A 10 11.74 22.79 1.15
N PRO A 11 11.44 22.69 -0.16
CA PRO A 11 12.45 22.30 -1.13
C PRO A 11 13.55 23.32 -1.36
N LEU A 12 13.22 24.60 -1.24
CA LEU A 12 14.16 25.70 -1.40
C LEU A 12 15.16 25.80 -0.23
N PHE A 13 14.78 25.35 0.96
CA PHE A 13 15.62 25.45 2.17
C PHE A 13 16.51 24.22 2.40
N ASN A 14 16.27 23.11 1.69
CA ASN A 14 17.05 21.87 1.82
C ASN A 14 17.37 21.20 0.47
N PRO A 15 17.98 21.91 -0.49
CA PRO A 15 18.18 21.39 -1.87
C PRO A 15 19.08 20.15 -1.91
N SER A 16 20.12 20.10 -1.07
CA SER A 16 21.05 18.94 -1.02
C SER A 16 20.37 17.66 -0.54
N PHE A 17 19.39 17.78 0.36
CA PHE A 17 18.62 16.66 0.88
C PHE A 17 17.67 16.10 -0.18
N ILE A 18 17.02 16.98 -0.95
CA ILE A 18 16.08 16.56 -2.00
C ILE A 18 16.78 15.87 -3.14
N ILE A 19 17.92 16.39 -3.61
CA ILE A 19 18.68 15.74 -4.68
C ILE A 19 19.08 14.32 -4.24
N LYS A 20 19.57 14.15 -3.00
CA LYS A 20 19.88 12.83 -2.44
C LYS A 20 18.64 11.94 -2.38
N LYS A 21 17.50 12.50 -1.98
CA LYS A 21 16.25 11.75 -1.84
C LYS A 21 15.69 11.29 -3.18
N ILE A 22 15.68 12.15 -4.21
CA ILE A 22 15.29 11.79 -5.57
C ILE A 22 16.16 10.64 -6.11
N ILE A 23 17.48 10.69 -5.86
CA ILE A 23 18.39 9.62 -6.28
C ILE A 23 18.08 8.30 -5.55
N ALA A 24 17.77 8.37 -4.26
CA ALA A 24 17.41 7.20 -3.46
C ALA A 24 16.05 6.60 -3.85
N ASP A 25 15.06 7.46 -4.10
CA ASP A 25 13.68 7.09 -4.41
C ASP A 25 13.49 6.71 -5.89
N ARG A 26 14.48 6.94 -6.77
CA ARG A 26 14.44 6.57 -8.19
C ARG A 26 14.03 5.11 -8.44
N ASN A 27 14.49 4.20 -7.59
CA ASN A 27 14.16 2.78 -7.70
C ASN A 27 12.72 2.50 -7.21
N GLN A 28 12.24 3.28 -6.24
CA GLN A 28 10.86 3.22 -5.75
C GLN A 28 9.88 3.73 -6.80
N GLU A 29 10.24 4.78 -7.56
CA GLU A 29 9.42 5.28 -8.68
C GLU A 29 9.26 4.23 -9.79
N LYS A 30 10.31 3.43 -10.05
CA LYS A 30 10.28 2.31 -10.99
C LYS A 30 9.62 1.05 -10.45
N ASP A 31 9.10 1.09 -9.22
CA ASP A 31 8.51 -0.06 -8.55
C ASP A 31 9.49 -1.24 -8.33
N GLU A 32 10.78 -0.92 -8.21
CA GLU A 32 11.89 -1.85 -7.98
C GLU A 32 12.65 -1.48 -6.69
N PRO A 33 12.03 -1.57 -5.50
CA PRO A 33 12.69 -1.23 -4.24
C PRO A 33 13.90 -2.12 -4.00
N ARG A 34 14.97 -1.54 -3.43
CA ARG A 34 16.12 -2.31 -2.95
C ARG A 34 15.74 -2.96 -1.62
N LEU A 35 15.84 -4.28 -1.55
CA LEU A 35 15.63 -5.04 -0.33
C LEU A 35 16.84 -4.86 0.60
N ASP A 36 16.68 -4.07 1.65
CA ASP A 36 17.72 -3.68 2.62
C ASP A 36 17.36 -4.02 4.08
N LEU A 37 16.21 -4.65 4.33
CA LEU A 37 15.75 -5.09 5.65
C LEU A 37 16.19 -6.53 5.96
N TYR A 38 16.61 -7.29 4.95
CA TYR A 38 17.13 -8.66 5.09
C TYR A 38 16.16 -9.60 5.82
N LEU A 39 14.86 -9.42 5.60
CA LEU A 39 13.81 -10.12 6.37
C LEU A 39 13.88 -11.65 6.19
N SER A 40 14.49 -12.08 5.08
CA SER A 40 14.73 -13.49 4.76
C SER A 40 15.70 -14.20 5.71
N GLU A 41 16.51 -13.45 6.47
CA GLU A 41 17.46 -14.02 7.44
C GLU A 41 16.78 -14.42 8.76
N ASP A 42 15.66 -13.79 9.10
CA ASP A 42 14.90 -14.06 10.34
C ASP A 42 13.92 -15.23 10.20
N LEU A 43 13.65 -15.69 8.97
CA LEU A 43 12.71 -16.75 8.66
C LEU A 43 13.42 -18.02 8.21
N HIS A 44 12.72 -19.16 8.28
CA HIS A 44 13.24 -20.41 7.75
C HIS A 44 13.65 -20.25 6.26
N PRO A 45 14.81 -20.78 5.80
CA PRO A 45 15.33 -20.55 4.45
C PRO A 45 14.37 -20.87 3.30
N THR A 46 13.47 -21.83 3.47
CA THR A 46 12.43 -22.17 2.48
C THR A 46 11.43 -21.02 2.24
N LEU A 47 11.24 -20.12 3.22
CA LEU A 47 10.37 -18.94 3.11
C LEU A 47 11.11 -17.70 2.57
N LYS A 48 12.33 -17.83 2.06
CA LYS A 48 13.12 -16.72 1.52
C LYS A 48 12.34 -15.89 0.50
N LYS A 49 11.78 -16.51 -0.54
CA LYS A 49 11.02 -15.80 -1.58
C LYS A 49 9.77 -15.07 -1.02
N PRO A 50 8.89 -15.73 -0.24
CA PRO A 50 7.79 -15.03 0.43
C PRO A 50 8.24 -13.88 1.34
N SER A 51 9.39 -14.04 2.00
CA SER A 51 9.95 -12.98 2.85
C SER A 51 10.39 -11.75 2.05
N GLU A 52 11.08 -11.96 0.92
CA GLU A 52 11.47 -10.87 0.01
C GLU A 52 10.25 -10.14 -0.55
N GLN A 53 9.14 -10.85 -0.78
CA GLN A 53 7.87 -10.26 -1.21
C GLN A 53 7.22 -9.41 -0.12
N LEU A 54 7.24 -9.88 1.14
CA LEU A 54 6.79 -9.08 2.28
C LEU A 54 7.65 -7.82 2.43
N GLU A 55 8.97 -7.97 2.33
CA GLU A 55 9.92 -6.86 2.43
C GLU A 55 9.67 -5.81 1.34
N TYR A 56 9.45 -6.24 0.09
CA TYR A 56 9.00 -5.37 -0.99
C TYR A 56 7.75 -4.57 -0.60
N CYS A 57 6.70 -5.23 -0.09
CA CYS A 57 5.46 -4.56 0.29
C CYS A 57 5.66 -3.53 1.40
N VAL A 58 6.50 -3.83 2.40
CA VAL A 58 6.84 -2.93 3.50
C VAL A 58 7.58 -1.69 3.00
N LEU A 59 8.58 -1.87 2.14
CA LEU A 59 9.35 -0.78 1.57
C LEU A 59 8.50 0.12 0.66
N ARG A 60 7.61 -0.47 -0.14
CA ARG A 60 6.65 0.28 -0.96
C ARG A 60 5.68 1.06 -0.09
N MET A 61 5.13 0.44 0.96
CA MET A 61 4.24 1.13 1.90
C MET A 61 4.94 2.32 2.54
N ARG A 62 6.19 2.17 2.99
CA ARG A 62 6.97 3.28 3.54
C ARG A 62 7.09 4.45 2.55
N TYR A 63 7.46 4.17 1.31
CA TYR A 63 7.58 5.20 0.26
C TYR A 63 6.24 5.94 0.03
N ILE A 64 5.13 5.20 -0.03
CA ILE A 64 3.80 5.79 -0.20
C ILE A 64 3.41 6.66 1.00
N VAL A 65 3.66 6.21 2.23
CA VAL A 65 3.38 7.02 3.44
C VAL A 65 4.21 8.30 3.42
N GLU A 66 5.49 8.25 3.08
CA GLU A 66 6.33 9.45 2.98
C GLU A 66 5.82 10.41 1.89
N SER A 67 5.34 9.86 0.76
CA SER A 67 4.77 10.64 -0.34
C SER A 67 3.46 11.31 0.06
N LEU A 68 2.54 10.59 0.73
CA LEU A 68 1.30 11.14 1.27
C LEU A 68 1.55 12.26 2.28
N MET A 69 2.47 12.04 3.23
CA MET A 69 2.84 13.05 4.22
C MET A 69 3.48 14.29 3.57
N SER A 70 4.24 14.09 2.48
CA SER A 70 4.82 15.21 1.72
C SER A 70 3.78 16.00 0.95
N ARG A 71 2.76 15.33 0.37
CA ARG A 71 1.68 15.95 -0.40
C ARG A 71 0.69 16.71 0.49
N TYR A 72 0.09 16.03 1.47
CA TYR A 72 -1.02 16.57 2.26
C TYR A 72 -0.57 17.20 3.59
N GLY A 73 0.58 16.78 4.14
CA GLY A 73 1.04 17.28 5.43
C GLY A 73 0.04 16.98 6.56
N THR A 74 -0.40 18.03 7.26
CA THR A 74 -1.39 17.92 8.35
C THR A 74 -2.79 17.61 7.84
N ASP A 75 -3.08 17.94 6.59
CA ASP A 75 -4.42 17.79 6.00
C ASP A 75 -4.66 16.36 5.48
N VAL A 76 -3.71 15.44 5.69
CA VAL A 76 -3.85 14.03 5.32
C VAL A 76 -5.09 13.38 5.95
N VAL A 77 -5.56 13.89 7.09
CA VAL A 77 -6.78 13.42 7.74
C VAL A 77 -8.01 13.57 6.83
N MET A 78 -7.99 14.52 5.89
CA MET A 78 -9.06 14.72 4.91
C MET A 78 -8.95 13.79 3.69
N ALA A 79 -7.80 13.14 3.48
CA ALA A 79 -7.56 12.20 2.38
C ALA A 79 -8.16 10.82 2.68
N GLY A 80 -9.48 10.76 2.93
CA GLY A 80 -10.16 9.56 3.41
C GLY A 80 -10.06 8.35 2.48
N THR A 81 -10.06 8.56 1.15
CA THR A 81 -9.97 7.45 0.18
C THR A 81 -8.57 6.81 0.17
N GLU A 82 -7.53 7.62 0.16
CA GLU A 82 -6.13 7.16 0.22
C GLU A 82 -5.83 6.51 1.57
N LEU A 83 -6.30 7.10 2.69
CA LEU A 83 -6.14 6.53 4.02
C LEU A 83 -6.84 5.17 4.17
N ASN A 84 -8.02 5.00 3.58
CA ASN A 84 -8.72 3.72 3.61
C ASN A 84 -7.94 2.62 2.86
N ARG A 85 -7.41 2.93 1.67
CA ARG A 85 -6.55 1.98 0.91
C ARG A 85 -5.26 1.67 1.67
N LEU A 86 -4.65 2.68 2.29
CA LEU A 86 -3.44 2.50 3.09
C LEU A 86 -3.73 1.60 4.31
N ALA A 87 -4.87 1.78 4.98
CA ALA A 87 -5.29 0.92 6.08
C ALA A 87 -5.48 -0.53 5.62
N GLU A 88 -6.13 -0.75 4.49
CA GLU A 88 -6.30 -2.08 3.90
C GLU A 88 -4.95 -2.73 3.55
N ALA A 89 -4.06 -2.00 2.87
CA ALA A 89 -2.72 -2.48 2.53
C ALA A 89 -1.90 -2.81 3.79
N SER A 90 -1.95 -1.95 4.82
CA SER A 90 -1.24 -2.17 6.08
C SER A 90 -1.74 -3.42 6.83
N THR A 91 -3.05 -3.67 6.78
CA THR A 91 -3.66 -4.85 7.38
C THR A 91 -3.16 -6.11 6.68
N GLN A 92 -3.12 -6.11 5.36
CA GLN A 92 -2.64 -7.25 4.57
C GLN A 92 -1.15 -7.54 4.80
N ILE A 93 -0.31 -6.50 4.84
CA ILE A 93 1.11 -6.61 5.17
C ILE A 93 1.29 -7.21 6.58
N TYR A 94 0.49 -6.78 7.55
CA TYR A 94 0.53 -7.34 8.90
C TYR A 94 0.13 -8.82 8.93
N VAL A 95 -0.91 -9.21 8.20
CA VAL A 95 -1.33 -10.62 8.09
C VAL A 95 -0.25 -11.46 7.41
N MET A 96 0.39 -10.97 6.34
CA MET A 96 1.51 -11.64 5.68
C MET A 96 2.66 -11.89 6.66
N ALA A 97 3.05 -10.88 7.45
CA ALA A 97 4.08 -11.00 8.47
C ALA A 97 3.72 -12.03 9.56
N ALA A 98 2.48 -11.97 10.07
CA ALA A 98 2.01 -12.89 11.10
C ALA A 98 1.98 -14.35 10.61
N VAL A 99 1.52 -14.59 9.40
CA VAL A 99 1.43 -15.93 8.80
C VAL A 99 2.82 -16.50 8.52
N LEU A 100 3.76 -15.70 8.00
CA LEU A 100 5.15 -16.13 7.79
C LEU A 100 5.87 -16.43 9.11
N ALA A 101 5.76 -15.55 10.10
CA ALA A 101 6.37 -15.76 11.41
C ALA A 101 5.83 -17.02 12.08
N ARG A 102 4.51 -17.23 12.01
CA ARG A 102 3.85 -18.43 12.53
C ARG A 102 4.34 -19.69 11.83
N ALA A 103 4.31 -19.73 10.50
CA ALA A 103 4.71 -20.91 9.73
C ALA A 103 6.19 -21.26 9.89
N SER A 104 7.05 -20.24 9.93
CA SER A 104 8.49 -20.40 10.21
C SER A 104 8.71 -21.03 11.57
N ARG A 105 8.10 -20.47 12.62
CA ARG A 105 8.21 -21.02 13.98
C ARG A 105 7.65 -22.44 14.05
N ALA A 106 6.48 -22.69 13.48
CA ALA A 106 5.81 -23.98 13.53
C ALA A 106 6.66 -25.10 12.94
N TYR A 107 7.33 -24.82 11.82
CA TYR A 107 8.28 -25.73 11.21
C TYR A 107 9.52 -25.95 12.09
N CYS A 108 10.13 -24.87 12.59
CA CYS A 108 11.34 -24.96 13.43
C CYS A 108 11.14 -25.74 14.73
N ILE A 109 9.94 -25.68 15.33
CA ILE A 109 9.62 -26.46 16.55
C ILE A 109 9.16 -27.90 16.25
N GLY A 110 9.08 -28.29 14.98
CA GLY A 110 8.67 -29.65 14.59
C GLY A 110 7.19 -29.95 14.80
N LEU A 111 6.29 -28.96 14.66
CA LEU A 111 4.85 -29.22 14.72
C LEU A 111 4.41 -30.18 13.61
N ARG A 112 3.40 -31.01 13.92
CA ARG A 112 2.77 -31.88 12.93
C ARG A 112 2.21 -31.05 11.79
N ASN A 113 2.55 -31.43 10.55
CA ASN A 113 2.17 -30.73 9.33
C ASN A 113 2.74 -29.31 9.17
N GLY A 114 3.83 -28.95 9.88
CA GLY A 114 4.48 -27.64 9.73
C GLY A 114 4.90 -27.32 8.29
N GLU A 115 5.28 -28.32 7.50
CA GLU A 115 5.60 -28.14 6.07
C GLU A 115 4.39 -27.67 5.25
N PHE A 116 3.19 -28.18 5.54
CA PHE A 116 1.97 -27.71 4.88
C PHE A 116 1.63 -26.28 5.27
N GLU A 117 1.84 -25.91 6.54
CA GLU A 117 1.64 -24.54 7.01
C GLU A 117 2.57 -23.55 6.31
N MET A 118 3.83 -23.92 6.06
CA MET A 118 4.76 -23.12 5.25
C MET A 118 4.30 -22.95 3.81
N LYS A 119 3.81 -24.02 3.17
CA LYS A 119 3.31 -23.97 1.78
C LYS A 119 2.07 -23.07 1.68
N ILE A 120 1.15 -23.17 2.64
CA ILE A 120 -0.03 -22.31 2.72
C ILE A 120 0.38 -20.84 2.93
N ALA A 121 1.33 -20.59 3.83
CA ALA A 121 1.85 -19.25 4.07
C ALA A 121 2.46 -18.63 2.81
N ALA A 122 3.27 -19.39 2.06
CA ALA A 122 3.85 -18.94 0.81
C ALA A 122 2.77 -18.61 -0.25
N CYS A 123 1.75 -19.45 -0.39
CA CYS A 123 0.63 -19.23 -1.32
C CYS A 123 -0.18 -17.97 -0.95
N PHE A 124 -0.44 -17.78 0.34
CA PHE A 124 -1.13 -16.60 0.85
C PHE A 124 -0.36 -15.31 0.56
N VAL A 125 0.96 -15.32 0.77
CA VAL A 125 1.83 -14.17 0.52
C VAL A 125 1.90 -13.82 -0.98
N GLU A 126 2.04 -14.82 -1.85
CA GLU A 126 2.08 -14.60 -3.31
C GLU A 126 0.77 -13.97 -3.81
N SER A 127 -0.38 -14.48 -3.38
CA SER A 127 -1.70 -13.94 -3.78
C SER A 127 -2.00 -12.56 -3.20
N THR A 128 -1.60 -12.31 -1.96
CA THR A 128 -1.85 -11.03 -1.28
C THR A 128 -0.94 -9.91 -1.80
N LYS A 129 0.28 -10.24 -2.22
CA LYS A 129 1.25 -9.27 -2.75
C LYS A 129 0.66 -8.45 -3.90
N ASP A 130 0.02 -9.09 -4.87
CA ASP A 130 -0.51 -8.39 -6.06
C ASP A 130 -1.62 -7.40 -5.69
N HIS A 131 -2.44 -7.76 -4.70
CA HIS A 131 -3.48 -6.87 -4.19
C HIS A 131 -2.88 -5.67 -3.45
N VAL A 132 -1.92 -5.90 -2.55
CA VAL A 132 -1.21 -4.81 -1.85
C VAL A 132 -0.52 -3.88 -2.85
N LYS A 133 0.16 -4.45 -3.85
CA LYS A 133 0.82 -3.67 -4.91
C LYS A 133 -0.18 -2.77 -5.64
N LYS A 134 -1.34 -3.30 -6.02
CA LYS A 134 -2.40 -2.52 -6.67
C LYS A 134 -2.90 -1.38 -5.79
N LEU A 135 -3.19 -1.64 -4.51
CA LEU A 135 -3.63 -0.61 -3.57
C LEU A 135 -2.60 0.52 -3.43
N LEU A 136 -1.31 0.17 -3.31
CA LEU A 136 -0.23 1.15 -3.18
C LEU A 136 -0.02 1.95 -4.47
N LEU A 137 -0.17 1.32 -5.64
CA LEU A 137 -0.10 2.00 -6.93
C LEU A 137 -1.23 3.03 -7.09
N GLU A 138 -2.47 2.65 -6.76
CA GLU A 138 -3.65 3.54 -6.83
C GLU A 138 -3.51 4.80 -5.94
N ILE A 139 -2.78 4.69 -4.83
CA ILE A 139 -2.45 5.84 -3.97
C ILE A 139 -1.38 6.72 -4.64
N SER A 140 -0.41 6.13 -5.34
CA SER A 140 0.66 6.88 -6.00
C SER A 140 0.17 7.70 -7.19
N GLU A 141 -0.70 7.11 -8.03
CA GLU A 141 -1.18 7.68 -9.30
C GLU A 141 -2.13 8.88 -9.11
N GLY A 142 -2.78 9.00 -7.95
CA GLY A 142 -3.64 10.12 -7.59
C GLY A 142 -5.08 10.02 -8.09
N GLU A 143 -5.91 10.99 -7.67
CA GLU A 143 -7.38 10.93 -7.69
C GLU A 143 -8.02 10.81 -9.09
N TYR A 144 -7.32 11.23 -10.14
CA TYR A 144 -7.84 11.19 -11.51
C TYR A 144 -7.63 9.84 -12.18
N LEU A 145 -6.48 9.20 -11.94
CA LEU A 145 -6.13 7.92 -12.54
C LEU A 145 -6.84 6.76 -11.83
N ASN A 146 -7.01 6.87 -10.50
CA ASN A 146 -7.69 5.86 -9.68
C ASN A 146 -9.23 5.99 -9.67
N MET A 147 -9.78 6.93 -10.46
CA MET A 147 -11.22 7.25 -10.57
C MET A 147 -11.89 7.77 -9.28
N ASP A 148 -11.12 8.12 -8.24
CA ASP A 148 -11.67 8.65 -6.98
C ASP A 148 -12.40 9.97 -7.18
N HIS A 149 -11.89 10.81 -8.08
CA HIS A 149 -12.54 12.06 -8.43
C HIS A 149 -14.01 11.84 -8.84
N PHE A 150 -14.27 10.82 -9.67
CA PHE A 150 -15.62 10.46 -10.08
C PHE A 150 -16.43 9.88 -8.92
N ARG A 151 -15.83 9.02 -8.08
CA ARG A 151 -16.51 8.44 -6.92
C ARG A 151 -16.99 9.50 -5.93
N ILE A 152 -16.14 10.50 -5.63
CA ILE A 152 -16.48 11.61 -4.75
C ILE A 152 -17.60 12.46 -5.37
N ASN A 153 -17.52 12.74 -6.67
CA ASN A 153 -18.56 13.51 -7.36
C ASN A 153 -19.89 12.78 -7.38
N PHE A 154 -19.91 11.49 -7.70
CA PHE A 154 -21.13 10.67 -7.64
C PHE A 154 -21.72 10.64 -6.23
N GLY A 155 -20.88 10.48 -5.20
CA GLY A 155 -21.32 10.54 -3.80
C GLY A 155 -22.01 11.85 -3.45
N LYS A 156 -21.44 12.99 -3.86
CA LYS A 156 -22.05 14.32 -3.67
C LYS A 156 -23.39 14.43 -4.39
N THR A 157 -23.45 14.08 -5.68
CA THR A 157 -24.69 14.19 -6.46
C THR A 157 -25.80 13.29 -5.92
N VAL A 158 -25.48 12.08 -5.44
CA VAL A 158 -26.47 11.19 -4.79
C VAL A 158 -27.04 11.84 -3.53
N LEU A 159 -26.19 12.46 -2.70
CA LEU A 159 -26.61 13.12 -1.47
C LEU A 159 -27.49 14.34 -1.75
N ASP A 160 -27.11 15.15 -2.74
CA ASP A 160 -27.85 16.35 -3.13
C ASP A 160 -29.24 16.00 -3.69
N ASN A 161 -29.32 14.98 -4.55
CA ASN A 161 -30.57 14.53 -5.16
C ASN A 161 -31.44 13.66 -4.24
N LYS A 162 -30.93 13.26 -3.06
CA LYS A 162 -31.59 12.36 -2.09
C LYS A 162 -32.18 11.11 -2.75
N GLY A 163 -31.52 10.59 -3.79
CA GLY A 163 -32.14 9.62 -4.67
C GLY A 163 -31.19 9.02 -5.70
N GLN A 164 -31.77 8.18 -6.56
CA GLN A 164 -31.03 7.50 -7.61
C GLN A 164 -30.68 8.48 -8.74
N LEU A 165 -29.40 8.53 -9.13
CA LEU A 165 -28.92 9.39 -10.22
C LEU A 165 -29.34 8.92 -11.60
N LEU A 166 -29.36 7.61 -11.79
CA LEU A 166 -29.60 6.98 -13.08
C LEU A 166 -31.03 6.50 -13.13
N GLU A 167 -31.79 7.07 -14.06
CA GLU A 167 -33.13 6.58 -14.36
C GLU A 167 -33.08 5.29 -15.19
N LYS A 168 -34.19 4.54 -15.14
CA LYS A 168 -34.32 3.33 -15.93
C LYS A 168 -34.36 3.72 -17.42
N PRO A 169 -33.74 2.95 -18.33
CA PRO A 169 -33.80 3.23 -19.78
C PRO A 169 -35.21 3.28 -20.37
N THR A 170 -36.21 2.74 -19.65
CA THR A 170 -37.63 2.75 -20.04
C THR A 170 -38.47 3.82 -19.34
N ALA A 171 -37.86 4.65 -18.49
CA ALA A 171 -38.54 5.75 -17.85
C ALA A 171 -38.97 6.75 -18.93
N ARG A 172 -40.28 7.01 -19.02
CA ARG A 172 -40.82 8.07 -19.88
C ARG A 172 -40.78 9.39 -19.13
N VAL A 173 -39.58 9.89 -18.88
CA VAL A 173 -39.37 11.28 -18.49
C VAL A 173 -39.27 12.09 -19.78
N PHE A 174 -40.37 12.75 -20.13
CA PHE A 174 -40.36 13.75 -21.20
C PHE A 174 -39.86 15.04 -20.56
N TRP A 175 -38.75 15.56 -21.06
CA TRP A 175 -38.29 16.92 -20.77
C TRP A 175 -39.24 17.96 -21.38
#